data_AF-W1PFY3-F1
#
_entry.id   AF-W1PFY3-F1
#
_cell.length_a   1.000
_cell.length_b   1.000
_cell.length_c   1.000
_cell.angle_alpha   90.00
_cell.angle_beta   90.00
_cell.angle_gamma   90.00
#
_symmetry.space_group_name_H-M   'P 1'
#
loop_
_entity.id
_entity.type
_entity.pdbx_description
1 polymer ?
#
loop_
_entity_poly.entity_id
_entity_poly.type
_entity_poly.pdbx_seq_one_letter_code
_entity_poly.pdbx_strand_id
1 'polypeptide(L)'
;MYQGESDVEEIVFKLPRSASIASHGRKDPFLSKPKSQQMTLKDMVKGTRNMLERYVDKWFYDKGIPFDAANSPYFPPMVSAIQRVEYGIKLLMTYELNGPILDEEVEEVKKWIEEYKQSWPRTGITLMSDGWLNKVSKKEFLNFLAYSPKGTAFLSSKDISGTKKDTNFYVRLYDQIMEEVGDKHVVQFITDNARACVSADSKLMDKRKHLVWTPCTAHSIDLMLEEIGEIKIVKETLEE
;
A
#
# COMPACT_ATOMS: atom_id res chain seq x y z
N MET A 1 15.28 -24.79 31.02
CA MET A 1 15.12 -25.53 29.76
C MET A 1 14.05 -24.81 28.96
N TYR A 2 14.46 -24.26 27.83
CA TYR A 2 13.62 -23.54 26.88
C TYR A 2 12.99 -24.53 25.88
N GLN A 3 11.71 -24.31 25.57
CA GLN A 3 10.99 -24.71 24.35
C GLN A 3 9.62 -24.00 24.45
N GLY A 4 9.26 -22.97 23.68
CA GLY A 4 9.89 -22.39 22.50
C GLY A 4 9.32 -22.99 21.23
N GLU A 5 8.05 -22.70 20.92
CA GLU A 5 7.51 -22.73 19.56
C GLU A 5 6.45 -21.64 19.45
N SER A 6 6.73 -20.69 18.57
CA SER A 6 5.97 -19.48 18.29
C SER A 6 4.98 -19.76 17.16
N ASP A 7 3.69 -19.61 17.43
CA ASP A 7 2.65 -19.57 16.40
C ASP A 7 2.78 -18.28 15.57
N VAL A 8 3.66 -18.33 14.57
CA VAL A 8 3.82 -17.29 13.54
C VAL A 8 3.61 -17.94 12.20
N GLU A 9 2.40 -18.45 11.93
CA GLU A 9 2.00 -18.88 10.59
C GLU A 9 0.49 -19.21 10.54
N GLU A 10 -0.39 -18.20 10.52
CA GLU A 10 -1.69 -18.33 9.84
C GLU A 10 -2.43 -17.00 9.69
N ILE A 11 -2.00 -16.17 8.74
CA ILE A 11 -2.90 -15.19 8.11
C ILE A 11 -2.73 -15.32 6.60
N VAL A 12 -3.14 -16.48 6.07
CA VAL A 12 -3.39 -16.64 4.64
C VAL A 12 -4.60 -15.76 4.29
N PHE A 13 -4.35 -14.76 3.44
CA PHE A 13 -5.35 -13.90 2.83
C PHE A 13 -6.53 -14.72 2.28
N LYS A 14 -7.66 -14.76 3.00
CA LYS A 14 -8.95 -15.10 2.42
C LYS A 14 -9.47 -13.88 1.65
N LEU A 15 -8.89 -13.64 0.47
CA LEU A 15 -9.52 -12.82 -0.56
C LEU A 15 -10.76 -13.57 -1.07
N PRO A 16 -11.90 -12.90 -1.30
CA PRO A 16 -13.04 -13.54 -1.94
C PRO A 16 -12.61 -14.00 -3.33
N ARG A 17 -12.85 -15.29 -3.63
CA ARG A 17 -12.73 -15.81 -5.00
C ARG A 17 -13.57 -14.90 -5.89
N SER A 18 -12.92 -14.12 -6.74
CA SER A 18 -13.58 -13.38 -7.80
C SER A 18 -14.41 -14.38 -8.61
N ALA A 19 -15.73 -14.25 -8.50
CA ALA A 19 -16.65 -15.04 -9.31
C ALA A 19 -16.36 -14.74 -10.77
N SER A 20 -15.87 -15.73 -11.50
CA SER A 20 -15.79 -15.67 -12.96
C SER A 20 -17.21 -15.54 -13.50
N ILE A 21 -17.65 -14.33 -13.80
CA ILE A 21 -18.80 -14.12 -14.67
C ILE A 21 -18.34 -14.57 -16.05
N ALA A 22 -18.76 -15.76 -16.46
CA ALA A 22 -18.64 -16.20 -17.83
C ALA A 22 -19.57 -15.35 -18.69
N SER A 23 -19.14 -14.13 -19.05
CA SER A 23 -19.81 -13.33 -20.05
C SER A 23 -19.74 -14.09 -21.37
N HIS A 24 -20.88 -14.56 -21.86
CA HIS A 24 -21.05 -15.01 -23.24
C HIS A 24 -20.99 -13.78 -24.17
N GLY A 25 -19.84 -13.12 -24.20
CA GLY A 25 -19.52 -12.00 -25.06
C GLY A 25 -19.00 -12.48 -26.41
N ARG A 26 -19.22 -11.66 -27.45
CA ARG A 26 -18.65 -11.82 -28.79
C ARG A 26 -17.15 -12.10 -28.67
N LYS A 27 -16.70 -13.30 -29.05
CA LYS A 27 -15.27 -13.64 -29.05
C LYS A 27 -14.53 -12.66 -29.95
N ASP A 28 -13.48 -12.05 -29.41
CA ASP A 28 -12.63 -11.14 -30.15
C ASP A 28 -11.96 -11.86 -31.33
N PRO A 29 -12.18 -11.44 -32.60
CA PRO A 29 -11.59 -12.09 -33.77
C PRO A 29 -10.05 -12.14 -33.75
N PHE A 30 -9.40 -11.33 -32.92
CA PHE A 30 -7.94 -11.31 -32.78
C PHE A 30 -7.37 -12.34 -31.80
N LEU A 31 -8.23 -13.04 -31.05
CA LEU A 31 -7.83 -14.21 -30.26
C LEU A 31 -7.90 -15.51 -31.07
N SER A 32 -8.44 -15.46 -32.30
CA SER A 32 -8.38 -16.54 -33.28
C SER A 32 -7.15 -16.42 -34.19
N LYS A 33 -6.57 -17.57 -34.57
CA LYS A 33 -5.37 -17.63 -35.43
C LYS A 33 -5.57 -16.80 -36.72
N PRO A 34 -4.60 -15.95 -37.10
CA PRO A 34 -4.71 -15.17 -38.33
C PRO A 34 -4.66 -16.11 -39.55
N LYS A 35 -5.52 -15.85 -40.55
CA LYS A 35 -5.46 -16.50 -41.86
C LYS A 35 -4.27 -15.93 -42.64
N SER A 36 -3.50 -16.79 -43.31
CA SER A 36 -2.31 -16.38 -44.07
C SER A 36 -2.68 -15.44 -45.21
N GLN A 37 -2.19 -14.20 -45.17
CA GLN A 37 -2.13 -13.29 -46.31
C GLN A 37 -0.69 -12.83 -46.51
N GLN A 38 -0.24 -12.79 -47.76
CA GLN A 38 1.08 -12.27 -48.13
C GLN A 38 1.11 -10.76 -47.89
N MET A 39 2.03 -10.28 -47.04
CA MET A 39 2.27 -8.87 -46.76
C MET A 39 3.75 -8.51 -47.00
N THR A 40 3.99 -7.27 -47.42
CA THR A 40 5.33 -6.69 -47.64
C THR A 40 6.06 -6.46 -46.31
N LEU A 41 7.40 -6.55 -46.27
CA LEU A 41 8.21 -6.40 -45.03
C LEU A 41 7.93 -5.09 -44.26
N LYS A 42 7.71 -3.97 -44.96
CA LYS A 42 7.34 -2.70 -44.34
C LYS A 42 5.95 -2.75 -43.69
N ASP A 43 5.00 -3.43 -44.31
CA ASP A 43 3.64 -3.60 -43.79
C ASP A 43 3.60 -4.62 -42.64
N MET A 44 4.50 -5.60 -42.63
CA MET A 44 4.70 -6.51 -41.50
C MET A 44 5.22 -5.77 -40.26
N VAL A 45 6.26 -4.93 -40.40
CA VAL A 45 6.81 -4.16 -39.27
C VAL A 45 5.79 -3.15 -38.71
N LYS A 46 5.07 -2.43 -39.60
CA LYS A 46 3.99 -1.53 -39.20
C LYS A 46 2.81 -2.28 -38.57
N GLY A 47 2.46 -3.45 -39.11
CA GLY A 47 1.42 -4.33 -38.58
C GLY A 47 1.75 -4.93 -37.21
N THR A 48 3.01 -5.29 -36.96
CA THR A 48 3.45 -5.90 -35.69
C THR A 48 3.45 -4.88 -34.54
N ARG A 49 3.91 -3.65 -34.80
CA ARG A 49 3.79 -2.53 -33.86
C ARG A 49 2.33 -2.25 -33.49
N ASN A 50 1.45 -2.24 -34.49
CA ASN A 50 0.01 -2.07 -34.30
C ASN A 50 -0.66 -3.22 -33.52
N MET A 51 -0.08 -4.43 -33.51
CA MET A 51 -0.63 -5.59 -32.79
C MET A 51 -0.26 -5.59 -31.31
N LEU A 52 1.00 -5.28 -30.97
CA LEU A 52 1.42 -5.14 -29.58
C LEU A 52 0.65 -4.03 -28.88
N GLU A 53 0.59 -2.84 -29.49
CA GLU A 53 -0.20 -1.70 -28.99
C GLU A 53 -1.66 -2.12 -28.76
N ARG A 54 -2.29 -2.81 -29.72
CA ARG A 54 -3.67 -3.29 -29.58
C ARG A 54 -3.90 -4.33 -28.48
N TYR A 55 -2.96 -5.26 -28.26
CA TYR A 55 -3.11 -6.25 -27.17
C TYR A 55 -2.92 -5.62 -25.81
N VAL A 56 -1.97 -4.67 -25.69
CA VAL A 56 -1.78 -3.88 -24.48
C VAL A 56 -3.04 -3.06 -24.18
N ASP A 57 -3.57 -2.32 -25.15
CA ASP A 57 -4.79 -1.52 -24.99
C ASP A 57 -5.98 -2.39 -24.54
N LYS A 58 -6.18 -3.53 -25.21
CA LYS A 58 -7.26 -4.46 -24.85
C LYS A 58 -7.08 -5.03 -23.44
N TRP A 59 -5.85 -5.27 -23.00
CA TRP A 59 -5.58 -5.71 -21.63
C TRP A 59 -5.90 -4.63 -20.60
N PHE A 60 -5.56 -3.36 -20.88
CA PHE A 60 -5.97 -2.23 -20.05
C PHE A 60 -7.48 -2.14 -19.92
N TYR A 61 -8.23 -2.27 -21.03
CA TYR A 61 -9.69 -2.22 -21.02
C TYR A 61 -10.31 -3.42 -20.30
N ASP A 62 -9.85 -4.65 -20.57
CA ASP A 62 -10.36 -5.88 -19.96
C ASP A 62 -10.14 -5.91 -18.44
N LYS A 63 -9.00 -5.39 -17.97
CA LYS A 63 -8.65 -5.37 -16.54
C LYS A 63 -9.01 -4.08 -15.82
N GLY A 64 -9.58 -3.10 -16.52
CA GLY A 64 -9.92 -1.80 -15.94
C GLY A 64 -8.69 -1.08 -15.36
N ILE A 65 -7.52 -1.25 -15.98
CA ILE A 65 -6.28 -0.62 -15.52
C ILE A 65 -6.36 0.88 -15.83
N PRO A 66 -6.15 1.78 -14.85
CA PRO A 66 -6.09 3.21 -15.11
C PRO A 66 -5.02 3.52 -16.16
N PHE A 67 -5.33 4.38 -17.14
CA PHE A 67 -4.38 4.70 -18.21
C PHE A 67 -3.07 5.31 -17.71
N ASP A 68 -3.08 5.94 -16.54
CA ASP A 68 -1.89 6.44 -15.87
C ASP A 68 -0.86 5.33 -15.55
N ALA A 69 -1.27 4.06 -15.48
CA ALA A 69 -0.34 2.94 -15.29
C ALA A 69 0.69 2.83 -16.44
N ALA A 70 0.38 3.35 -17.64
CA ALA A 70 1.33 3.42 -18.74
C ALA A 70 2.48 4.43 -18.50
N ASN A 71 2.29 5.39 -17.58
CA ASN A 71 3.32 6.35 -17.16
C ASN A 71 4.26 5.78 -16.09
N SER A 72 4.02 4.53 -15.63
CA SER A 72 4.91 3.85 -14.69
C SER A 72 6.34 3.76 -15.23
N PRO A 73 7.38 4.02 -14.41
CA PRO A 73 8.76 3.86 -14.84
C PRO A 73 9.10 2.42 -15.25
N TYR A 74 8.30 1.44 -14.82
CA TYR A 74 8.48 0.03 -15.17
C TYR A 74 7.80 -0.35 -16.50
N PHE A 75 6.89 0.48 -17.01
CA PHE A 75 6.11 0.13 -18.21
C PHE A 75 6.97 0.10 -19.49
N PRO A 76 7.77 1.13 -19.84
CA PRO A 76 8.65 1.05 -21.00
C PRO A 76 9.72 -0.07 -20.93
N PRO A 77 10.40 -0.31 -19.77
CA PRO A 77 11.29 -1.46 -19.60
C PRO A 77 10.59 -2.81 -19.78
N MET A 78 9.38 -2.98 -19.23
CA MET A 78 8.58 -4.20 -19.39
C MET A 78 8.30 -4.47 -20.87
N VAL A 79 7.80 -3.48 -21.62
CA VAL A 79 7.53 -3.62 -23.06
C VAL A 79 8.81 -3.95 -23.83
N SER A 80 9.93 -3.31 -23.48
CA SER A 80 11.24 -3.58 -24.09
C SER A 80 11.75 -4.99 -23.79
N ALA A 81 11.52 -5.51 -22.59
CA ALA A 81 11.87 -6.87 -22.20
C ALA A 81 11.04 -7.91 -22.97
N ILE A 82 9.73 -7.69 -23.09
CA ILE A 82 8.82 -8.56 -23.87
C ILE A 82 9.26 -8.65 -25.33
N GLN A 83 9.68 -7.53 -25.94
CA GLN A 83 10.15 -7.52 -27.33
C GLN A 83 11.44 -8.31 -27.57
N ARG A 84 12.26 -8.51 -26.54
CA ARG A 84 13.55 -9.22 -26.63
C ARG A 84 13.43 -10.72 -26.37
N VAL A 85 12.32 -11.16 -25.80
CA VAL A 85 12.07 -12.54 -25.44
C VAL A 85 11.71 -13.35 -26.70
N GLU A 86 12.46 -14.43 -26.96
CA GLU A 86 12.19 -15.34 -28.09
C GLU A 86 10.87 -16.10 -27.93
N TYR A 87 10.31 -16.53 -29.06
CA TYR A 87 9.09 -17.34 -29.12
C TYR A 87 9.29 -18.65 -28.32
N GLY A 88 8.64 -18.78 -27.16
CA GLY A 88 8.66 -20.01 -26.36
C GLY A 88 8.87 -19.82 -24.86
N ILE A 89 9.24 -18.62 -24.40
CA ILE A 89 9.27 -18.34 -22.97
C ILE A 89 7.83 -18.30 -22.43
N LYS A 90 7.57 -19.14 -21.43
CA LYS A 90 6.29 -19.20 -20.74
C LYS A 90 6.09 -17.89 -19.98
N LEU A 91 5.05 -17.14 -20.32
CA LEU A 91 4.66 -15.94 -19.58
C LEU A 91 4.37 -16.31 -18.12
N LEU A 92 4.71 -15.39 -17.22
CA LEU A 92 4.51 -15.53 -15.79
C LEU A 92 3.07 -15.93 -15.49
N MET A 93 2.90 -17.10 -14.89
CA MET A 93 1.62 -17.58 -14.41
C MET A 93 1.24 -16.81 -13.15
N THR A 94 -0.06 -16.72 -12.84
CA THR A 94 -0.55 -16.03 -11.63
C THR A 94 0.15 -16.49 -10.34
N TYR A 95 0.54 -17.77 -10.26
CA TYR A 95 1.32 -18.33 -9.15
C TYR A 95 2.73 -17.73 -9.01
N GLU A 96 3.40 -17.44 -10.13
CA GLU A 96 4.76 -16.88 -10.12
C GLU A 96 4.72 -15.40 -9.68
N LEU A 97 3.67 -14.68 -10.09
CA LEU A 97 3.45 -13.28 -9.72
C LEU A 97 3.07 -13.08 -8.24
N ASN A 98 2.37 -14.03 -7.62
CA ASN A 98 1.95 -13.94 -6.22
C ASN A 98 2.75 -14.86 -5.27
N GLY A 99 3.84 -15.44 -5.77
CA GLY A 99 4.76 -16.28 -5.02
C GLY A 99 6.19 -15.78 -5.20
N PRO A 100 7.09 -16.53 -5.88
CA PRO A 100 8.53 -16.24 -5.88
C PRO A 100 8.92 -14.81 -6.25
N ILE A 101 8.28 -14.20 -7.25
CA ILE A 101 8.62 -12.83 -7.67
C ILE A 101 8.22 -11.82 -6.60
N LEU A 102 7.04 -12.00 -5.99
CA LEU A 102 6.62 -11.12 -4.90
C LEU A 102 7.52 -11.28 -3.68
N ASP A 103 7.95 -12.51 -3.39
CA ASP A 103 8.88 -12.79 -2.29
C ASP A 103 10.24 -12.10 -2.52
N GLU A 104 10.77 -12.14 -3.75
CA GLU A 104 12.01 -11.43 -4.12
C GLU A 104 11.87 -9.90 -3.92
N GLU A 105 10.79 -9.29 -4.41
CA GLU A 105 10.53 -7.85 -4.22
C GLU A 105 10.37 -7.48 -2.74
N VAL A 106 9.72 -8.34 -1.95
CA VAL A 106 9.59 -8.16 -0.49
C VAL A 106 10.95 -8.20 0.19
N GLU A 107 11.84 -9.12 -0.20
CA GLU A 107 13.20 -9.18 0.34
C GLU A 107 14.03 -7.95 -0.04
N GLU A 108 13.90 -7.44 -1.27
CA GLU A 108 14.55 -6.18 -1.68
C GLU A 108 14.08 -5.00 -0.82
N VAL A 109 12.77 -4.87 -0.60
CA VAL A 109 12.19 -3.82 0.25
C VAL A 109 12.65 -3.98 1.70
N LYS A 110 12.68 -5.20 2.24
CA LYS A 110 13.21 -5.46 3.59
C LYS A 110 14.66 -5.04 3.72
N LYS A 111 15.50 -5.36 2.73
CA LYS A 111 16.91 -4.94 2.72
C LYS A 111 17.03 -3.41 2.74
N TRP A 112 16.23 -2.72 1.92
CA TRP A 112 16.18 -1.26 1.94
C TRP A 112 15.75 -0.70 3.30
N ILE A 113 14.76 -1.32 3.96
CA ILE A 113 14.33 -0.94 5.32
C ILE A 113 15.46 -1.13 6.34
N GLU A 114 16.26 -2.20 6.24
CA GLU A 114 17.40 -2.40 7.13
C GLU A 114 18.50 -1.35 6.90
N GLU A 115 18.80 -0.99 5.65
CA GLU A 115 19.73 0.11 5.32
C GLU A 115 19.19 1.48 5.79
N TYR A 116 17.88 1.67 5.75
CA TYR A 116 17.19 2.82 6.31
C TYR A 116 17.36 2.88 7.84
N LYS A 117 17.12 1.76 8.54
CA LYS A 117 17.29 1.61 10.01
C LYS A 117 18.69 1.94 10.50
N GLN A 118 19.73 1.60 9.73
CA GLN A 118 21.11 1.92 10.07
C GLN A 118 21.37 3.44 10.22
N SER A 119 20.52 4.29 9.64
CA SER A 119 20.64 5.75 9.76
C SER A 119 20.01 6.33 11.05
N TRP A 120 19.09 5.59 11.68
CA TRP A 120 18.32 6.06 12.82
C TRP A 120 19.16 6.53 14.02
N PRO A 121 20.32 5.91 14.38
CA PRO A 121 21.16 6.42 15.46
C PRO A 121 21.70 7.82 15.22
N ARG A 122 21.85 8.23 13.96
CA ARG A 122 22.40 9.55 13.58
C ARG A 122 21.32 10.59 13.35
N THR A 123 20.22 10.21 12.68
CA THR A 123 19.17 11.16 12.29
C THR A 123 18.03 11.24 13.29
N GLY A 124 17.84 10.19 14.11
CA GLY A 124 16.56 9.92 14.73
C GLY A 124 15.48 9.65 13.69
N ILE A 125 14.26 9.40 14.16
CA ILE A 125 13.06 9.28 13.33
C ILE A 125 11.86 10.00 13.96
N THR A 126 10.95 10.41 13.09
CA THR A 126 9.57 10.72 13.45
C THR A 126 8.73 9.46 13.26
N LEU A 127 8.18 8.94 14.35
CA LEU A 127 7.17 7.88 14.27
C LEU A 127 5.82 8.53 13.97
N MET A 128 5.01 7.91 13.12
CA MET A 128 3.68 8.38 12.77
C MET A 128 2.68 7.24 12.91
N SER A 129 1.52 7.54 13.47
CA SER A 129 0.40 6.63 13.63
C SER A 129 -0.83 7.21 12.94
N ASP A 130 -1.48 6.41 12.10
CA ASP A 130 -2.67 6.80 11.33
C ASP A 130 -3.76 5.72 11.46
N GLY A 131 -4.95 6.13 11.90
CA GLY A 131 -6.10 5.25 12.10
C GLY A 131 -7.01 5.23 10.88
N TRP A 132 -7.32 4.03 10.37
CA TRP A 132 -8.24 3.87 9.23
C TRP A 132 -9.38 2.90 9.53
N LEU A 133 -10.63 3.38 9.38
CA LEU A 133 -11.84 2.57 9.45
C LEU A 133 -12.39 2.30 8.05
N ASN A 134 -12.39 1.03 7.65
CA ASN A 134 -13.13 0.57 6.49
C ASN A 134 -14.62 0.47 6.84
N LYS A 135 -15.43 1.42 6.35
CA LYS A 135 -16.88 1.47 6.62
C LYS A 135 -17.65 0.25 6.09
N VAL A 136 -17.15 -0.42 5.04
CA VAL A 136 -17.79 -1.58 4.39
C VAL A 136 -17.49 -2.86 5.18
N SER A 137 -16.20 -3.16 5.37
CA SER A 137 -15.80 -4.39 6.08
C SER A 137 -15.87 -4.26 7.60
N LYS A 138 -16.13 -3.06 8.12
CA LYS A 138 -16.07 -2.70 9.55
C LYS A 138 -14.72 -3.04 10.20
N LYS A 139 -13.66 -3.09 9.38
CA LYS A 139 -12.30 -3.33 9.87
C LYS A 139 -11.64 -2.00 10.20
N GLU A 140 -10.92 -1.98 11.30
CA GLU A 140 -10.18 -0.82 11.77
C GLU A 140 -8.71 -1.19 11.91
N PHE A 141 -7.86 -0.37 11.31
CA PHE A 141 -6.43 -0.57 11.29
C PHE A 141 -5.73 0.65 11.87
N LEU A 142 -4.63 0.41 12.56
CA LEU A 142 -3.70 1.46 12.97
C LEU A 142 -2.37 1.21 12.26
N ASN A 143 -1.98 2.14 11.40
CA ASN A 143 -0.77 2.06 10.60
C ASN A 143 0.36 2.82 11.29
N PHE A 144 1.55 2.26 11.29
CA PHE A 144 2.75 2.87 11.82
C PHE A 144 3.78 3.10 10.71
N LEU A 145 4.28 4.32 10.63
CA LEU A 145 5.30 4.73 9.66
C LEU A 145 6.47 5.42 10.37
N ALA A 146 7.67 5.22 9.86
CA ALA A 146 8.87 5.91 10.31
C ALA A 146 9.33 6.89 9.23
N TYR A 147 9.44 8.17 9.57
CA TYR A 147 10.03 9.20 8.72
C TYR A 147 11.42 9.62 9.22
N SER A 148 12.33 9.85 8.28
CA SER A 148 13.62 10.50 8.48
C SER A 148 14.04 11.25 7.21
N PRO A 149 15.14 12.01 7.21
CA PRO A 149 15.65 12.66 6.00
C PRO A 149 15.95 11.71 4.83
N LYS A 150 16.09 10.40 5.08
CA LYS A 150 16.25 9.39 4.01
C LYS A 150 14.93 8.98 3.34
N GLY A 151 13.78 9.35 3.90
CA GLY A 151 12.47 9.01 3.39
C GLY A 151 11.53 8.46 4.47
N THR A 152 10.42 7.88 4.01
CA THR A 152 9.39 7.27 4.88
C THR A 152 9.35 5.77 4.63
N ALA A 153 9.32 4.98 5.70
CA ALA A 153 9.12 3.54 5.65
C ALA A 153 7.83 3.16 6.39
N PHE A 154 7.05 2.28 5.78
CA PHE A 154 5.97 1.60 6.49
C PHE A 154 6.57 0.57 7.45
N LEU A 155 6.15 0.58 8.71
CA LEU A 155 6.64 -0.34 9.73
C LEU A 155 5.70 -1.51 9.93
N SER A 156 4.44 -1.21 10.24
CA SER A 156 3.42 -2.22 10.48
C SER A 156 2.01 -1.65 10.40
N SER A 157 1.03 -2.53 10.26
CA SER A 157 -0.39 -2.22 10.43
C SER A 157 -0.95 -3.20 11.46
N LYS A 158 -1.73 -2.69 12.41
CA LYS A 158 -2.34 -3.51 13.47
C LYS A 158 -3.85 -3.47 13.27
N ASP A 159 -4.47 -4.64 13.14
CA ASP A 159 -5.93 -4.77 13.17
C ASP A 159 -6.42 -4.53 14.61
N ILE A 160 -7.21 -3.47 14.78
CA ILE A 160 -7.77 -3.05 16.07
C ILE A 160 -9.30 -3.15 16.08
N SER A 161 -9.87 -3.89 15.13
CA SER A 161 -11.30 -4.13 14.99
C SER A 161 -11.86 -4.79 16.26
N GLY A 162 -13.05 -4.38 16.68
CA GLY A 162 -13.73 -4.95 17.85
C GLY A 162 -13.06 -4.67 19.20
N THR A 163 -11.89 -4.01 19.23
CA THR A 163 -11.20 -3.64 20.46
C THR A 163 -11.68 -2.29 20.98
N LYS A 164 -11.84 -2.17 22.29
CA LYS A 164 -12.14 -0.89 22.93
C LYS A 164 -10.90 0.01 22.88
N LYS A 165 -11.00 1.10 22.13
CA LYS A 165 -9.91 2.05 21.85
C LYS A 165 -9.81 3.12 22.93
N ASP A 166 -9.62 2.67 24.18
CA ASP A 166 -9.40 3.59 25.30
C ASP A 166 -7.92 4.00 25.41
N THR A 167 -7.64 4.97 26.28
CA THR A 167 -6.28 5.46 26.51
C THR A 167 -5.30 4.36 26.90
N ASN A 168 -5.71 3.37 27.68
CA ASN A 168 -4.80 2.32 28.13
C ASN A 168 -4.47 1.35 26.99
N PHE A 169 -5.39 1.12 26.07
CA PHE A 169 -5.11 0.40 24.83
C PHE A 169 -4.00 1.09 24.03
N TYR A 170 -4.14 2.39 23.74
CA TYR A 170 -3.15 3.13 22.98
C TYR A 170 -1.80 3.23 23.70
N VAL A 171 -1.76 3.45 25.02
CA VAL A 171 -0.49 3.45 25.77
C VAL A 171 0.28 2.14 25.59
N ARG A 172 -0.39 0.99 25.74
CA ARG A 172 0.27 -0.32 25.55
C ARG A 172 0.76 -0.52 24.12
N LEU A 173 -0.06 -0.15 23.14
CA LEU A 173 0.29 -0.28 21.74
C LEU A 173 1.45 0.63 21.34
N TYR A 174 1.46 1.86 21.84
CA TYR A 174 2.52 2.84 21.61
C TYR A 174 3.80 2.43 22.33
N ASP A 175 3.73 1.90 23.55
CA ASP A 175 4.88 1.33 24.23
C ASP A 175 5.50 0.19 23.41
N GLN A 176 4.67 -0.73 22.90
CA GLN A 176 5.13 -1.85 22.08
C GLN A 176 5.85 -1.38 20.80
N ILE A 177 5.26 -0.47 20.02
CA ILE A 177 5.89 -0.01 18.77
C ILE A 177 7.18 0.79 19.04
N MET A 178 7.23 1.56 20.14
CA MET A 178 8.45 2.27 20.56
C MET A 178 9.57 1.29 20.94
N GLU A 179 9.24 0.17 21.59
CA GLU A 179 10.19 -0.90 21.89
C GLU A 179 10.67 -1.62 20.62
N GLU A 180 9.76 -1.96 19.70
CA GLU A 180 10.07 -2.59 18.40
C GLU A 180 11.01 -1.72 17.55
N VAL A 181 10.81 -0.41 17.55
CA VAL A 181 11.63 0.56 16.81
C VAL A 181 12.94 0.89 17.54
N GLY A 182 12.94 0.80 18.86
CA GLY A 182 14.02 1.27 19.72
C GLY A 182 13.80 2.72 20.14
N ASP A 183 13.26 2.90 21.33
CA ASP A 183 12.88 4.18 21.96
C ASP A 183 13.88 5.33 21.79
N LYS A 184 15.19 5.02 21.87
CA LYS A 184 16.29 5.99 21.73
C LYS A 184 16.39 6.62 20.33
N HIS A 185 15.76 6.01 19.33
CA HIS A 185 15.78 6.48 17.95
C HIS A 185 14.61 7.42 17.63
N VAL A 186 13.56 7.42 18.45
CA VAL A 186 12.36 8.20 18.18
C VAL A 186 12.50 9.57 18.82
N VAL A 187 12.52 10.61 18.00
CA VAL A 187 12.61 12.01 18.45
C VAL A 187 11.25 12.69 18.48
N GLN A 188 10.34 12.24 17.60
CA GLN A 188 8.99 12.78 17.49
C GLN A 188 7.98 11.65 17.28
N PHE A 189 6.79 11.80 17.86
CA PHE A 189 5.66 10.93 17.58
C PHE A 189 4.45 11.74 17.14
N ILE A 190 3.91 11.40 15.96
CA ILE A 190 2.72 12.01 15.37
C ILE A 190 1.57 11.02 15.45
N THR A 191 0.44 11.45 16.01
CA THR A 191 -0.78 10.62 16.12
C THR A 191 -2.01 11.45 15.79
N ASP A 192 -3.14 10.77 15.56
CA ASP A 192 -4.43 11.44 15.39
C ASP A 192 -4.84 12.21 16.65
N ASN A 193 -5.60 13.29 16.44
CA ASN A 193 -6.11 14.17 17.49
C ASN A 193 -7.33 13.60 18.26
N ALA A 194 -7.58 12.29 18.15
CA ALA A 194 -8.64 11.65 18.91
C ALA A 194 -8.33 11.72 20.41
N ARG A 195 -9.36 12.01 21.24
CA ARG A 195 -9.21 12.19 22.71
C ARG A 195 -8.42 11.08 23.41
N ALA A 196 -8.62 9.83 22.98
CA ALA A 196 -7.93 8.68 23.55
C ALA A 196 -6.43 8.67 23.20
N CYS A 197 -6.07 9.06 21.97
CA CYS A 197 -4.70 9.21 21.50
C CYS A 197 -3.99 10.32 22.28
N VAL A 198 -4.57 11.53 22.31
CA VAL A 198 -4.02 12.68 23.05
C VAL A 198 -3.73 12.33 24.51
N SER A 199 -4.66 11.63 25.16
CA SER A 199 -4.47 11.18 26.55
C SER A 199 -3.36 10.12 26.70
N ALA A 200 -3.19 9.25 25.70
CA ALA A 200 -2.16 8.23 25.69
C ALA A 200 -0.78 8.84 25.42
N ASP A 201 -0.69 9.77 24.48
CA ASP A 201 0.52 10.49 24.13
C ASP A 201 1.00 11.37 25.28
N SER A 202 0.08 12.03 25.99
CA SER A 202 0.40 12.76 27.23
C SER A 202 1.11 11.87 28.26
N LYS A 203 0.58 10.66 28.51
CA LYS A 203 1.23 9.67 29.38
C LYS A 203 2.57 9.18 28.82
N LEU A 204 2.67 9.06 27.49
CA LEU A 204 3.90 8.64 26.82
C LEU A 204 5.01 9.68 27.01
N MET A 205 4.69 10.97 26.88
CA MET A 205 5.63 12.09 27.12
C MET A 205 6.05 12.17 28.59
N ASP A 206 5.17 11.78 29.51
CA ASP A 206 5.53 11.69 30.92
C ASP A 206 6.56 10.60 31.21
N LYS A 207 6.44 9.46 30.53
CA LYS A 207 7.38 8.35 30.61
C LYS A 207 8.69 8.61 29.85
N ARG A 208 8.65 9.38 28.76
CA ARG A 208 9.77 9.61 27.82
C ARG A 208 10.01 11.09 27.59
N LYS A 209 10.86 11.69 28.43
CA LYS A 209 11.14 13.14 28.39
C LYS A 209 11.94 13.60 27.16
N HIS A 210 12.56 12.68 26.42
CA HIS A 210 13.27 12.99 25.16
C HIS A 210 12.34 13.04 23.94
N LEU A 211 11.12 12.51 24.07
CA LEU A 211 10.17 12.40 22.97
C LEU A 211 9.32 13.67 22.88
N VAL A 212 9.08 14.15 21.66
CA VAL A 212 8.12 15.22 21.38
C VAL A 212 6.88 14.62 20.71
N TRP A 213 5.69 14.93 21.22
CA TRP A 213 4.44 14.59 20.57
C TRP A 213 3.88 15.78 19.80
N THR A 214 3.32 15.53 18.63
CA THR A 214 2.57 16.51 17.85
C THR A 214 1.32 15.88 17.24
N PRO A 215 0.16 16.56 17.23
CA PRO A 215 -1.03 16.05 16.56
C PRO A 215 -0.85 16.02 15.04
N CYS A 216 -1.51 15.08 14.38
CA CYS A 216 -1.56 14.99 12.93
C CYS A 216 -2.16 16.26 12.32
N THR A 217 -1.39 16.94 11.47
CA THR A 217 -1.84 18.17 10.79
C THR A 217 -3.00 17.91 9.84
N ALA A 218 -2.96 16.81 9.08
CA ALA A 218 -4.03 16.46 8.15
C ALA A 218 -5.36 16.26 8.88
N HIS A 219 -5.35 15.49 9.97
CA HIS A 219 -6.55 15.29 10.78
C HIS A 219 -6.98 16.58 11.49
N SER A 220 -6.05 17.43 11.91
CA SER A 220 -6.40 18.73 12.48
C SER A 220 -7.11 19.63 11.47
N ILE A 221 -6.67 19.62 10.20
CA ILE A 221 -7.33 20.35 9.10
C ILE A 221 -8.72 19.78 8.83
N ASP A 222 -8.85 18.45 8.79
CA ASP A 222 -10.13 17.77 8.61
C ASP A 222 -11.14 18.20 9.68
N LEU A 223 -10.76 18.17 10.97
CA LEU A 223 -11.60 18.64 12.07
C LEU A 223 -11.98 20.13 11.95
N MET A 224 -11.03 20.99 11.55
CA MET A 224 -11.33 22.41 11.32
C MET A 224 -12.35 22.58 10.18
N LEU A 225 -12.26 21.78 9.12
CA LEU A 225 -13.19 21.82 7.99
C LEU A 225 -14.56 21.26 8.38
N GLU A 226 -14.64 20.21 9.19
CA GLU A 226 -15.89 19.69 9.75
C GLU A 226 -16.61 20.76 10.58
N GLU A 227 -15.88 21.47 11.46
CA GLU A 227 -16.45 22.56 12.25
C GLU A 227 -16.96 23.73 11.39
N ILE A 228 -16.23 24.09 10.33
CA ILE A 228 -16.66 25.09 9.36
C ILE A 228 -17.93 24.62 8.61
N GLY A 229 -18.00 23.34 8.27
CA GLY A 229 -19.17 22.72 7.62
C GLY A 229 -20.45 22.83 8.45
N GLU A 230 -20.34 22.86 9.78
CA GLU A 230 -21.48 23.02 10.68
C GLU A 230 -21.95 24.48 10.87
N ILE A 231 -21.23 25.46 10.31
CA ILE A 231 -21.69 26.85 10.29
C ILE A 231 -22.97 26.92 9.46
N LYS A 232 -24.05 27.43 10.04
CA LYS A 232 -25.40 27.43 9.45
C LYS A 232 -25.42 27.77 7.95
N ILE A 233 -24.80 28.88 7.54
CA ILE A 233 -24.79 29.31 6.14
C ILE A 233 -24.05 28.33 5.21
N VAL A 234 -22.94 27.75 5.69
CA VAL A 234 -22.16 26.76 4.94
C VAL A 234 -22.95 25.46 4.84
N LYS A 235 -23.53 25.00 5.95
CA LYS A 235 -24.36 23.80 6.02
C LYS A 235 -25.55 23.87 5.07
N GLU A 236 -26.31 24.97 5.12
CA GLU A 236 -27.44 25.20 4.22
C GLU A 236 -27.01 25.19 2.75
N THR A 237 -25.84 25.74 2.43
CA THR A 237 -25.29 25.75 1.06
C THR A 237 -24.82 24.37 0.59
N LEU A 238 -24.27 23.54 1.48
CA LEU A 238 -23.79 22.19 1.14
C LEU A 238 -24.92 21.16 0.98
N GLU A 239 -26.10 21.46 1.53
CA GLU A 239 -27.30 20.62 1.46
C GLU A 239 -28.20 20.93 0.23
N GLU A 240 -27.94 22.03 -0.50
CA GLU A 240 -28.58 22.40 -1.78
C GLU A 240 -28.01 21.62 -2.99
#